data_AF-A0AAU9IV27-F1
#
_entry.id   AF-A0AAU9IV27-F1
#
_cell.length_a   1.000
_cell.length_b   1.000
_cell.length_c   1.000
_cell.angle_alpha   90.00
_cell.angle_beta   90.00
_cell.angle_gamma   90.00
#
_symmetry.space_group_name_H-M   'P 1'
#
loop_
_entity.id
_entity.type
_entity.pdbx_description
1 polymer ?
#
loop_
_entity_poly.entity_id
_entity_poly.type
_entity_poly.pdbx_seq_one_letter_code
_entity_poly.pdbx_strand_id
1 'polypeptide(L)'
;MISNSFLKKPLLRALSIIKKNSREFGSVQSDIWFPKVEDELDLVDKTCIDFVGKLGNSYPGYDDEKYMSWCREVRSYPGSVKIDPPDVDYPADATETWNMLYTRLRDLHHKHACKEHREILKELEDLNIYSPLKIPQFSQVNKFISGKSKFKLVPVGGMINPRSFLYGLAYRVFFCTRYIRHKSVPFYTPEPDVVHEFMGHVPMFANEDFAQLNETIGKKSLGASDEVIEKLSKIYFYAVEFGVLGDSFLGSGYLGSSSEFQYVVDNKNLIRDWNLNEILESELVLSDYQPIYYKARDLLDLKRLIIEGTEQISGNL
;
A
#
# COMPACT_ATOMS: atom_id res chain seq x y z
N MET A 1 3.38 10.02 -28.97
CA MET A 1 4.05 8.79 -28.48
C MET A 1 5.37 9.20 -27.84
N ILE A 2 5.36 9.46 -26.54
CA ILE A 2 6.60 9.68 -25.79
C ILE A 2 7.14 8.29 -25.44
N SER A 3 8.35 8.01 -25.91
CA SER A 3 9.03 6.72 -25.73
C SER A 3 9.24 6.40 -24.25
N ASN A 4 8.68 5.27 -23.78
CA ASN A 4 8.88 4.66 -22.44
C ASN A 4 10.34 4.24 -22.13
N SER A 5 11.32 4.61 -22.97
CA SER A 5 12.71 4.17 -22.83
C SER A 5 13.50 4.90 -21.74
N PHE A 6 13.08 6.09 -21.31
CA PHE A 6 13.79 6.89 -20.30
C PHE A 6 13.48 6.49 -18.86
N LEU A 7 12.43 5.70 -18.61
CA LEU A 7 12.00 5.25 -17.27
C LEU A 7 12.68 3.93 -16.81
N LYS A 8 13.43 3.26 -17.69
CA LYS A 8 13.84 1.84 -17.48
C LYS A 8 15.17 1.62 -16.74
N LYS A 9 16.08 2.59 -16.66
CA LYS A 9 17.47 2.34 -16.21
C LYS A 9 17.73 2.43 -14.69
N PRO A 10 17.12 3.33 -13.91
CA PRO A 10 17.41 3.46 -12.48
C PRO A 10 16.78 2.35 -11.61
N LEU A 11 15.63 1.81 -12.03
CA LEU A 11 14.83 0.87 -11.26
C LEU A 11 15.42 -0.55 -11.15
N LEU A 12 16.17 -0.97 -12.18
CA LEU A 12 16.89 -2.25 -12.20
C LEU A 12 17.91 -2.38 -11.06
N ARG A 13 18.42 -1.25 -10.53
CA ARG A 13 19.44 -1.22 -9.47
C ARG A 13 18.84 -1.35 -8.07
N ALA A 14 17.67 -0.75 -7.82
CA ALA A 14 16.99 -0.79 -6.53
C ALA A 14 16.43 -2.17 -6.17
N LEU A 15 16.02 -2.95 -7.17
CA LEU A 15 15.37 -4.26 -7.02
C LEU A 15 16.36 -5.42 -6.85
N SER A 16 17.58 -5.32 -7.41
CA SER A 16 18.64 -6.28 -7.10
C SER A 16 18.97 -6.35 -5.61
N ILE A 17 18.66 -5.28 -4.85
CA ILE A 17 18.90 -5.14 -3.41
C ILE A 17 17.82 -5.84 -2.57
N ILE A 18 16.54 -5.81 -2.98
CA ILE A 18 15.47 -6.56 -2.30
C ILE A 18 15.71 -8.07 -2.41
N LYS A 19 16.16 -8.54 -3.59
CA LYS A 19 16.54 -9.94 -3.84
C LYS A 19 17.88 -10.33 -3.19
N LYS A 20 18.73 -9.36 -2.80
CA LYS A 20 20.02 -9.61 -2.09
C LYS A 20 19.85 -9.67 -0.58
N ASN A 21 19.01 -8.81 -0.01
CA ASN A 21 18.79 -8.76 1.44
C ASN A 21 18.04 -9.99 1.99
N SER A 22 17.32 -10.74 1.15
CA SER A 22 16.73 -12.03 1.52
C SER A 22 17.71 -13.19 1.55
N ARG A 23 18.97 -13.00 1.11
CA ARG A 23 19.98 -14.08 0.99
C ARG A 23 21.11 -14.05 2.03
N GLU A 24 21.14 -13.08 2.95
CA GLU A 24 22.24 -12.96 3.94
C GLU A 24 21.91 -13.47 5.36
N PHE A 25 20.70 -13.97 5.62
CA PHE A 25 20.40 -14.57 6.93
C PHE A 25 20.71 -16.07 6.93
N GLY A 26 21.96 -16.37 7.28
CA GLY A 26 22.42 -17.71 7.59
C GLY A 26 21.62 -18.35 8.74
N SER A 27 21.51 -19.68 8.66
CA SER A 27 20.78 -20.57 9.56
C SER A 27 21.27 -20.51 11.02
N VAL A 28 20.49 -19.84 11.89
CA VAL A 28 20.30 -20.23 13.29
C VAL A 28 18.84 -19.93 13.64
N GLN A 29 18.06 -20.97 13.94
CA GLN A 29 16.66 -20.88 14.36
C GLN A 29 16.60 -20.34 15.80
N SER A 30 16.91 -19.05 15.97
CA SER A 30 16.48 -18.28 17.13
C SER A 30 14.99 -17.98 16.99
N ASP A 31 14.24 -17.97 18.10
CA ASP A 31 12.81 -17.62 18.09
C ASP A 31 12.60 -16.30 17.35
N ILE A 32 11.93 -16.34 16.20
CA ILE A 32 11.62 -15.15 15.41
C ILE A 32 10.75 -14.25 16.29
N TRP A 33 11.28 -13.09 16.68
CA TRP A 33 10.53 -12.14 17.49
C TRP A 33 9.31 -11.61 16.71
N PHE A 34 8.19 -11.46 17.41
CA PHE A 34 6.98 -10.83 16.92
C PHE A 34 6.23 -10.16 18.07
N PRO A 35 5.52 -9.05 17.80
CA PRO A 35 4.72 -8.36 18.81
C PRO A 35 3.62 -9.28 19.34
N LYS A 36 3.48 -9.36 20.66
CA LYS A 36 2.44 -10.13 21.39
C LYS A 36 1.22 -9.30 21.74
N VAL A 37 1.39 -7.98 21.80
CA VAL A 37 0.34 -6.98 22.03
C VAL A 37 0.54 -5.81 21.08
N GLU A 38 -0.52 -5.04 20.84
CA GLU A 38 -0.50 -3.91 19.91
C GLU A 38 0.56 -2.87 20.26
N ASP A 39 0.76 -2.57 21.55
CA ASP A 39 1.77 -1.63 22.04
C ASP A 39 3.21 -1.98 21.60
N GLU A 40 3.51 -3.26 21.38
CA GLU A 40 4.83 -3.71 20.93
C GLU A 40 5.09 -3.42 19.45
N LEU A 41 4.08 -2.96 18.70
CA LEU A 41 4.27 -2.44 17.34
C LEU A 41 5.18 -1.21 17.30
N ASP A 42 5.32 -0.46 18.41
CA ASP A 42 6.28 0.63 18.51
C ASP A 42 7.73 0.10 18.47
N LEU A 43 7.97 -1.15 18.88
CA LEU A 43 9.28 -1.82 18.85
C LEU A 43 9.62 -2.47 17.51
N VAL A 44 8.64 -2.63 16.62
CA VAL A 44 8.84 -3.19 15.28
C VAL A 44 9.80 -2.32 14.47
N ASP A 45 10.70 -2.97 13.72
CA ASP A 45 11.63 -2.32 12.81
C ASP A 45 10.88 -1.60 11.67
N LYS A 46 10.87 -0.27 11.73
CA LYS A 46 10.28 0.62 10.71
C LYS A 46 11.34 1.22 9.79
N THR A 47 12.52 0.60 9.69
CA THR A 47 13.56 1.03 8.76
C THR A 47 13.03 1.00 7.34
N CYS A 48 13.10 2.16 6.69
CA CYS A 48 12.57 2.36 5.35
C CYS A 48 13.65 2.11 4.29
N ILE A 49 13.22 1.65 3.11
CA ILE A 49 14.08 1.59 1.94
C ILE A 49 14.44 3.01 1.49
N ASP A 50 15.75 3.30 1.36
CA ASP A 50 16.24 4.59 0.85
C ASP A 50 16.10 4.69 -0.69
N PHE A 51 14.91 5.04 -1.16
CA PHE A 51 14.67 5.27 -2.59
C PHE A 51 15.41 6.48 -3.14
N VAL A 52 15.57 7.54 -2.33
CA VAL A 52 16.26 8.76 -2.73
C VAL A 52 17.73 8.45 -3.03
N GLY A 53 18.44 7.80 -2.10
CA GLY A 53 19.84 7.40 -2.30
C GLY A 53 20.01 6.37 -3.42
N LYS A 54 19.06 5.45 -3.58
CA LYS A 54 19.11 4.43 -4.66
C LYS A 54 18.90 5.02 -6.05
N LEU A 55 18.02 6.00 -6.20
CA LEU A 55 17.67 6.60 -7.49
C LEU A 55 18.51 7.84 -7.83
N GLY A 56 19.07 8.52 -6.83
CA GLY A 56 19.86 9.74 -7.00
C GLY A 56 19.11 10.77 -7.86
N ASN A 57 19.80 11.37 -8.83
CA ASN A 57 19.24 12.38 -9.74
C ASN A 57 18.05 11.87 -10.59
N SER A 58 17.75 10.57 -10.60
CA SER A 58 16.54 10.04 -11.24
C SER A 58 15.31 10.08 -10.34
N TYR A 59 15.47 10.41 -9.06
CA TYR A 59 14.37 10.57 -8.12
C TYR A 59 13.59 11.86 -8.44
N PRO A 60 12.25 11.80 -8.57
CA PRO A 60 11.43 12.99 -8.81
C PRO A 60 11.61 14.07 -7.75
N GLY A 61 12.03 15.26 -8.16
CA GLY A 61 12.28 16.37 -7.24
C GLY A 61 13.63 16.29 -6.51
N TYR A 62 14.56 15.42 -6.94
CA TYR A 62 15.90 15.31 -6.32
C TYR A 62 16.64 16.65 -6.23
N ASP A 63 16.56 17.45 -7.30
CA ASP A 63 17.19 18.78 -7.37
C ASP A 63 16.30 19.90 -6.79
N ASP A 64 15.08 19.60 -6.32
CA ASP A 64 14.21 20.55 -5.62
C ASP A 64 14.50 20.50 -4.11
N GLU A 65 15.41 21.35 -3.65
CA GLU A 65 15.82 21.40 -2.25
C GLU A 65 14.66 21.65 -1.28
N LYS A 66 13.64 22.43 -1.70
CA LYS A 66 12.48 22.74 -0.83
C LYS A 66 11.63 21.49 -0.65
N TYR A 67 11.31 20.80 -1.74
CA TYR A 67 10.59 19.54 -1.71
C TYR A 67 11.36 18.46 -0.94
N MET A 68 12.67 18.33 -1.16
CA MET A 68 13.49 17.35 -0.46
C MET A 68 13.61 17.66 1.04
N SER A 69 13.70 18.93 1.42
CA SER A 69 13.71 19.33 2.83
C SER A 69 12.39 19.00 3.52
N TRP A 70 11.26 19.34 2.88
CA TRP A 70 9.93 19.02 3.40
C TRP A 70 9.72 17.49 3.50
N CYS A 71 10.12 16.73 2.49
CA CYS A 71 10.08 15.26 2.53
C CYS A 71 10.88 14.70 3.72
N ARG A 72 12.10 15.20 3.96
CA ARG A 72 12.91 14.75 5.12
C ARG A 72 12.20 15.00 6.44
N GLU A 73 11.59 16.16 6.60
CA GLU A 73 10.82 16.50 7.80
C GLU A 73 9.63 15.53 8.01
N VAL A 74 8.76 15.39 7.01
CA VAL A 74 7.56 14.55 7.09
C VAL A 74 7.92 13.07 7.36
N ARG A 75 8.98 12.58 6.72
CA ARG A 75 9.46 11.18 6.84
C ARG A 75 10.18 10.88 8.14
N SER A 76 10.74 11.89 8.80
CA SER A 76 11.51 11.70 10.04
C SER A 76 10.64 11.34 11.25
N TYR A 77 9.31 11.50 11.14
CA TYR A 77 8.40 11.17 12.23
C TYR A 77 8.34 9.65 12.44
N PRO A 78 8.66 9.13 13.64
CA PRO A 78 8.88 7.69 13.87
C PRO A 78 7.59 6.85 13.89
N GLY A 79 6.42 7.49 14.05
CA GLY A 79 5.15 6.79 14.21
C GLY A 79 5.00 6.10 15.57
N SER A 80 3.78 6.10 16.11
CA SER A 80 3.44 5.28 17.27
C SER A 80 2.00 4.84 17.20
N VAL A 81 1.69 3.67 17.75
CA VAL A 81 0.30 3.17 17.89
C VAL A 81 -0.49 3.92 18.97
N LYS A 82 0.18 4.72 19.81
CA LYS A 82 -0.39 5.35 21.01
C LYS A 82 -0.89 6.77 20.78
N ILE A 83 -0.35 7.45 19.77
CA ILE A 83 -0.64 8.85 19.49
C ILE A 83 -0.67 9.10 17.98
N ASP A 84 -1.66 9.86 17.53
CA ASP A 84 -1.71 10.34 16.16
C ASP A 84 -0.55 11.30 15.90
N PRO A 85 0.03 11.30 14.68
CA PRO A 85 1.03 12.27 14.34
C PRO A 85 0.47 13.69 14.31
N PRO A 86 1.34 14.72 14.44
CA PRO A 86 0.94 16.09 14.15
C PRO A 86 0.47 16.23 12.70
N ASP A 87 -0.44 17.18 12.49
CA ASP A 87 -0.87 17.60 11.16
C ASP A 87 0.34 18.03 10.32
N VAL A 88 0.29 17.71 9.03
CA VAL A 88 1.33 18.07 8.07
C VAL A 88 0.98 19.42 7.43
N ASP A 89 1.92 20.35 7.47
CA ASP A 89 1.83 21.59 6.69
C ASP A 89 2.23 21.29 5.24
N TYR A 90 1.22 21.03 4.40
CA TYR A 90 1.43 20.69 2.99
C TYR A 90 1.71 21.96 2.17
N PRO A 91 2.80 22.03 1.40
CA PRO A 91 3.06 23.17 0.54
C PRO A 91 1.99 23.30 -0.57
N ALA A 92 1.86 24.49 -1.17
CA ALA A 92 0.87 24.74 -2.22
C ALA A 92 0.97 23.74 -3.39
N ASP A 93 2.20 23.43 -3.81
CA ASP A 93 2.51 22.46 -4.86
C ASP A 93 2.02 21.03 -4.55
N ALA A 94 2.05 20.64 -3.25
CA ALA A 94 1.50 19.37 -2.80
C ALA A 94 -0.03 19.36 -2.95
N THR A 95 -0.69 20.44 -2.56
CA THR A 95 -2.15 20.56 -2.69
C THR A 95 -2.60 20.57 -4.16
N GLU A 96 -1.84 21.20 -5.05
CA GLU A 96 -2.09 21.16 -6.50
C GLU A 96 -1.95 19.73 -7.06
N THR A 97 -0.89 19.03 -6.69
CA THR A 97 -0.66 17.63 -7.08
C THR A 97 -1.79 16.73 -6.60
N TRP A 98 -2.20 16.90 -5.35
CA TRP A 98 -3.35 16.21 -4.77
C TRP A 98 -4.62 16.48 -5.54
N ASN A 99 -4.98 17.75 -5.78
CA ASN A 99 -6.19 18.12 -6.50
C ASN A 99 -6.30 17.41 -7.87
N MET A 100 -5.23 17.48 -8.64
CA MET A 100 -5.18 16.89 -9.97
C MET A 100 -5.35 15.35 -9.91
N LEU A 101 -4.66 14.68 -9.00
CA LEU A 101 -4.76 13.22 -8.85
C LEU A 101 -6.10 12.79 -8.27
N TYR A 102 -6.59 13.49 -7.26
CA TYR A 102 -7.89 13.29 -6.64
C TYR A 102 -9.00 13.34 -7.69
N THR A 103 -9.04 14.41 -8.48
CA THR A 103 -10.08 14.62 -9.51
C THR A 103 -10.08 13.48 -10.52
N ARG A 104 -8.90 13.11 -11.03
CA ARG A 104 -8.77 12.02 -12.01
C ARG A 104 -9.13 10.66 -11.40
N LEU A 105 -8.67 10.37 -10.19
CA LEU A 105 -8.95 9.11 -9.51
C LEU A 105 -10.43 8.98 -9.18
N ARG A 106 -11.06 10.03 -8.66
CA ARG A 106 -12.49 10.06 -8.33
C ARG A 106 -13.37 9.69 -9.53
N ASP A 107 -13.05 10.22 -10.71
CA ASP A 107 -13.77 9.90 -11.95
C ASP A 107 -13.66 8.41 -12.32
N LEU A 108 -12.47 7.82 -12.14
CA LEU A 108 -12.24 6.38 -12.35
C LEU A 108 -12.92 5.55 -11.26
N HIS A 109 -12.85 5.95 -10.00
CA HIS A 109 -13.48 5.28 -8.88
C HIS A 109 -14.98 5.17 -9.08
N HIS A 110 -15.64 6.27 -9.44
CA HIS A 110 -17.07 6.31 -9.70
C HIS A 110 -17.49 5.26 -10.76
N LYS A 111 -16.70 5.10 -11.82
CA LYS A 111 -17.00 4.20 -12.94
C LYS A 111 -16.62 2.74 -12.69
N HIS A 112 -15.55 2.50 -11.92
CA HIS A 112 -14.84 1.22 -11.97
C HIS A 112 -14.51 0.62 -10.60
N ALA A 113 -14.39 1.41 -9.52
CA ALA A 113 -14.05 0.85 -8.21
C ALA A 113 -15.16 -0.09 -7.69
N CYS A 114 -14.85 -0.93 -6.72
CA CYS A 114 -15.86 -1.71 -6.00
C CYS A 114 -16.84 -0.79 -5.25
N LYS A 115 -18.00 -1.34 -4.89
CA LYS A 115 -19.06 -0.58 -4.23
C LYS A 115 -18.59 -0.08 -2.86
N GLU A 116 -17.88 -0.91 -2.14
CA GLU A 116 -17.35 -0.67 -0.80
C GLU A 116 -16.43 0.56 -0.78
N HIS A 117 -15.52 0.67 -1.75
CA HIS A 117 -14.64 1.83 -1.89
C HIS A 117 -15.45 3.11 -2.16
N ARG A 118 -16.36 3.07 -3.14
CA ARG A 118 -17.15 4.26 -3.53
C ARG A 118 -18.03 4.79 -2.40
N GLU A 119 -18.66 3.90 -1.65
CA GLU A 119 -19.54 4.28 -0.53
C GLU A 119 -18.76 4.97 0.58
N ILE A 120 -17.60 4.45 0.96
CA ILE A 120 -16.75 5.07 1.98
C ILE A 120 -16.13 6.38 1.48
N LEU A 121 -15.63 6.42 0.24
CA LEU A 121 -15.09 7.66 -0.33
C LEU A 121 -16.16 8.77 -0.32
N LYS A 122 -17.40 8.44 -0.68
CA LYS A 122 -18.52 9.38 -0.60
C LYS A 122 -18.78 9.86 0.83
N GLU A 123 -18.73 8.98 1.82
CA GLU A 123 -18.92 9.37 3.23
C GLU A 123 -17.79 10.30 3.72
N LEU A 124 -16.54 10.02 3.34
CA LEU A 124 -15.39 10.88 3.62
C LEU A 124 -15.54 12.27 2.99
N GLU A 125 -16.10 12.35 1.78
CA GLU A 125 -16.46 13.62 1.10
C GLU A 125 -17.58 14.35 1.84
N ASP A 126 -18.67 13.65 2.18
CA ASP A 126 -19.85 14.24 2.84
C ASP A 126 -19.50 14.81 4.24
N LEU A 127 -18.52 14.21 4.93
CA LEU A 127 -17.97 14.69 6.21
C LEU A 127 -16.90 15.78 6.05
N ASN A 128 -16.58 16.22 4.84
CA ASN A 128 -15.50 17.16 4.51
C ASN A 128 -14.12 16.72 5.04
N ILE A 129 -13.90 15.41 5.16
CA ILE A 129 -12.57 14.85 5.45
C ILE A 129 -11.76 14.82 4.15
N TYR A 130 -12.40 14.44 3.05
CA TYR A 130 -11.80 14.37 1.72
C TYR A 130 -12.34 15.49 0.83
N SER A 131 -11.43 16.15 0.11
CA SER A 131 -11.79 17.12 -0.93
C SER A 131 -10.62 17.29 -1.90
N PRO A 132 -10.85 17.74 -3.14
CA PRO A 132 -9.76 18.07 -4.05
C PRO A 132 -8.90 19.25 -3.57
N LEU A 133 -9.40 20.08 -2.66
CA LEU A 133 -8.73 21.33 -2.23
C LEU A 133 -7.87 21.17 -0.97
N LYS A 134 -7.92 20.01 -0.32
CA LYS A 134 -7.21 19.76 0.94
C LYS A 134 -6.81 18.29 1.05
N ILE A 135 -5.52 18.05 1.28
CA ILE A 135 -5.01 16.72 1.63
C ILE A 135 -5.55 16.38 3.04
N PRO A 136 -6.21 15.24 3.23
CA PRO A 136 -6.75 14.86 4.53
C PRO A 136 -5.64 14.74 5.59
N GLN A 137 -5.95 15.11 6.83
CA GLN A 137 -5.02 14.95 7.94
C GLN A 137 -5.21 13.60 8.64
N PHE A 138 -4.11 13.05 9.12
CA PHE A 138 -4.03 11.70 9.66
C PHE A 138 -5.00 11.46 10.82
N SER A 139 -5.10 12.43 11.75
CA SER A 139 -5.98 12.37 12.92
C SER A 139 -7.46 12.27 12.54
N GLN A 140 -7.89 13.00 11.51
CA GLN A 140 -9.27 12.96 11.00
C GLN A 140 -9.58 11.61 10.36
N VAL A 141 -8.62 11.08 9.58
CA VAL A 141 -8.75 9.78 8.92
C VAL A 141 -8.78 8.65 9.94
N ASN A 142 -7.85 8.62 10.89
CA ASN A 142 -7.79 7.62 11.95
C ASN A 142 -9.08 7.57 12.75
N LYS A 143 -9.58 8.73 13.19
CA LYS A 143 -10.87 8.80 13.89
C LYS A 143 -12.02 8.18 13.10
N PHE A 144 -12.06 8.42 11.79
CA PHE A 144 -13.09 7.86 10.92
C PHE A 144 -12.97 6.34 10.78
N ILE A 145 -11.81 5.82 10.35
CA ILE A 145 -11.65 4.39 10.08
C ILE A 145 -11.69 3.54 11.36
N SER A 146 -11.12 4.03 12.47
CA SER A 146 -11.18 3.33 13.76
C SER A 146 -12.60 3.26 14.31
N GLY A 147 -13.44 4.25 14.00
CA GLY A 147 -14.85 4.24 14.33
C GLY A 147 -15.64 3.15 13.58
N LYS A 148 -15.23 2.82 12.35
CA LYS A 148 -15.92 1.89 11.44
C LYS A 148 -15.50 0.43 11.62
N SER A 149 -14.19 0.19 11.65
CA SER A 149 -13.61 -1.16 11.55
C SER A 149 -12.49 -1.42 12.56
N LYS A 150 -12.26 -0.51 13.51
CA LYS A 150 -11.13 -0.56 14.46
C LYS A 150 -9.74 -0.55 13.80
N PHE A 151 -9.65 -0.38 12.48
CA PHE A 151 -8.37 -0.14 11.82
C PHE A 151 -7.80 1.20 12.23
N LYS A 152 -6.48 1.30 12.29
CA LYS A 152 -5.76 2.56 12.50
C LYS A 152 -4.55 2.64 11.61
N LEU A 153 -4.20 3.86 11.23
CA LEU A 153 -2.98 4.17 10.52
C LEU A 153 -1.89 4.53 11.53
N VAL A 154 -0.64 4.20 11.21
CA VAL A 154 0.57 4.64 11.91
C VAL A 154 1.55 5.14 10.85
N PRO A 155 2.09 6.36 10.96
CA PRO A 155 2.95 6.89 9.92
C PRO A 155 4.31 6.21 9.90
N VAL A 156 4.84 5.98 8.70
CA VAL A 156 6.23 5.56 8.45
C VAL A 156 6.87 6.45 7.37
N GLY A 157 8.20 6.52 7.37
CA GLY A 157 8.97 7.36 6.45
C GLY A 157 9.02 6.88 4.99
N GLY A 158 8.46 5.70 4.71
CA GLY A 158 8.53 5.04 3.41
C GLY A 158 8.19 3.55 3.51
N MET A 159 8.61 2.78 2.51
CA MET A 159 8.38 1.34 2.47
C MET A 159 9.27 0.61 3.48
N ILE A 160 8.64 -0.07 4.45
CA ILE A 160 9.31 -0.89 5.47
C ILE A 160 9.40 -2.36 5.03
N ASN A 161 10.13 -3.19 5.79
CA ASN A 161 10.26 -4.61 5.44
C ASN A 161 8.89 -5.34 5.54
N PRO A 162 8.61 -6.33 4.67
CA PRO A 162 7.29 -6.97 4.60
C PRO A 162 6.85 -7.63 5.92
N ARG A 163 7.76 -8.26 6.65
CA ARG A 163 7.48 -8.87 7.96
C ARG A 163 6.91 -7.85 8.95
N SER A 164 7.60 -6.72 9.08
CA SER A 164 7.21 -5.63 9.97
C SER A 164 5.89 -4.99 9.57
N PHE A 165 5.68 -4.82 8.26
CA PHE A 165 4.40 -4.35 7.73
C PHE A 165 3.25 -5.30 8.08
N LEU A 166 3.41 -6.60 7.81
CA LEU A 166 2.38 -7.60 8.07
C LEU A 166 2.08 -7.78 9.57
N TYR A 167 3.07 -7.58 10.45
CA TYR A 167 2.82 -7.55 11.90
C TYR A 167 1.80 -6.49 12.29
N GLY A 168 1.84 -5.31 11.67
CA GLY A 168 0.85 -4.26 11.90
C GLY A 168 -0.58 -4.73 11.61
N LEU A 169 -0.76 -5.40 10.46
CA LEU A 169 -2.08 -5.86 10.03
C LEU A 169 -2.72 -6.81 11.05
N ALA A 170 -1.93 -7.59 11.79
CA ALA A 170 -2.42 -8.52 12.82
C ALA A 170 -3.22 -7.83 13.94
N TYR A 171 -2.96 -6.54 14.13
CA TYR A 171 -3.60 -5.67 15.12
C TYR A 171 -4.46 -4.58 14.46
N ARG A 172 -4.85 -4.76 13.19
CA ARG A 172 -5.55 -3.75 12.39
C ARG A 172 -4.81 -2.41 12.35
N VAL A 173 -3.47 -2.47 12.27
CA VAL A 173 -2.60 -1.30 12.11
C VAL A 173 -2.02 -1.28 10.70
N PHE A 174 -2.22 -0.18 9.99
CA PHE A 174 -1.62 0.05 8.68
C PHE A 174 -0.46 1.04 8.82
N PHE A 175 0.74 0.61 8.45
CA PHE A 175 1.88 1.53 8.35
C PHE A 175 1.82 2.24 6.99
N CYS A 176 1.69 3.57 6.99
CA CYS A 176 1.57 4.33 5.74
C CYS A 176 2.35 5.64 5.73
N THR A 177 2.55 6.18 4.53
CA THR A 177 3.27 7.43 4.34
C THR A 177 2.34 8.65 4.41
N ARG A 178 2.95 9.84 4.55
CA ARG A 178 2.24 11.13 4.62
C ARG A 178 2.73 12.16 3.61
N TYR A 179 3.91 11.96 3.03
CA TYR A 179 4.43 12.84 1.99
C TYR A 179 3.66 12.60 0.69
N ILE A 180 3.67 13.58 -0.21
CA ILE A 180 3.09 13.45 -1.54
C ILE A 180 4.22 13.41 -2.58
N ARG A 181 3.99 12.69 -3.68
CA ARG A 181 4.91 12.65 -4.82
C ARG A 181 5.13 14.03 -5.43
N HIS A 182 6.27 14.20 -6.09
CA HIS A 182 6.65 15.48 -6.71
C HIS A 182 5.77 15.85 -7.91
N LYS A 183 5.42 17.14 -8.02
CA LYS A 183 4.52 17.67 -9.07
C LYS A 183 4.99 17.49 -10.51
N SER A 184 6.29 17.26 -10.74
CA SER A 184 6.84 17.13 -12.10
C SER A 184 6.50 15.80 -12.78
N VAL A 185 6.15 14.76 -12.02
CA VAL A 185 5.76 13.44 -12.54
C VAL A 185 4.60 12.87 -11.70
N PRO A 186 3.44 13.53 -11.68
CA PRO A 186 2.40 13.21 -10.72
C PRO A 186 1.71 11.86 -11.01
N PHE A 187 1.75 11.37 -12.25
CA PHE A 187 1.18 10.07 -12.61
C PHE A 187 2.11 8.88 -12.36
N TYR A 188 3.24 9.11 -11.71
CA TYR A 188 4.24 8.08 -11.36
C TYR A 188 4.84 8.36 -9.98
N THR A 189 5.07 7.31 -9.20
CA THR A 189 5.89 7.40 -7.99
C THR A 189 6.62 6.07 -7.78
N PRO A 190 7.92 6.07 -7.40
CA PRO A 190 8.66 4.85 -7.12
C PRO A 190 8.29 4.23 -5.75
N GLU A 191 7.57 4.95 -4.91
CA GLU A 191 7.21 4.57 -3.55
C GLU A 191 5.79 5.04 -3.21
N PRO A 192 5.09 4.36 -2.27
CA PRO A 192 3.73 4.74 -1.89
C PRO A 192 3.74 6.10 -1.19
N ASP A 193 3.03 7.07 -1.76
CA ASP A 193 2.82 8.40 -1.20
C ASP A 193 1.38 8.54 -0.68
N VAL A 194 1.06 9.66 -0.02
CA VAL A 194 -0.25 9.89 0.61
C VAL A 194 -1.43 9.72 -0.36
N VAL A 195 -1.25 9.95 -1.67
CA VAL A 195 -2.30 9.68 -2.67
C VAL A 195 -2.59 8.19 -2.75
N HIS A 196 -1.56 7.34 -2.82
CA HIS A 196 -1.72 5.90 -2.82
C HIS A 196 -2.42 5.42 -1.54
N GLU A 197 -1.96 5.89 -0.40
CA GLU A 197 -2.49 5.49 0.90
C GLU A 197 -3.96 5.93 1.06
N PHE A 198 -4.26 7.20 0.77
CA PHE A 198 -5.55 7.80 1.14
C PHE A 198 -6.61 7.57 0.07
N MET A 199 -6.25 7.55 -1.22
CA MET A 199 -7.23 7.26 -2.28
C MET A 199 -7.36 5.76 -2.56
N GLY A 200 -6.32 4.97 -2.28
CA GLY A 200 -6.32 3.52 -2.45
C GLY A 200 -6.81 2.79 -1.21
N HIS A 201 -6.00 2.79 -0.16
CA HIS A 201 -6.20 1.93 1.01
C HIS A 201 -7.29 2.39 1.97
N VAL A 202 -7.27 3.68 2.37
CA VAL A 202 -8.11 4.19 3.46
C VAL A 202 -9.60 3.90 3.30
N PRO A 203 -10.22 4.08 2.12
CA PRO A 203 -11.65 3.81 1.97
C PRO A 203 -11.99 2.34 2.25
N MET A 204 -11.11 1.42 1.85
CA MET A 204 -11.32 -0.01 2.08
C MET A 204 -11.08 -0.40 3.53
N PHE A 205 -10.16 0.24 4.24
CA PHE A 205 -9.95 -0.05 5.67
C PHE A 205 -11.13 0.29 6.55
N ALA A 206 -12.05 1.16 6.14
CA ALA A 206 -13.30 1.40 6.87
C ALA A 206 -14.34 0.26 6.72
N ASN A 207 -14.13 -0.70 5.82
CA ASN A 207 -14.99 -1.86 5.67
C ASN A 207 -14.55 -3.01 6.60
N GLU A 208 -15.48 -3.57 7.37
CA GLU A 208 -15.17 -4.61 8.37
C GLU A 208 -14.68 -5.94 7.75
N ASP A 209 -15.24 -6.37 6.62
CA ASP A 209 -14.79 -7.60 5.96
C ASP A 209 -13.38 -7.45 5.37
N PHE A 210 -13.08 -6.26 4.83
CA PHE A 210 -11.74 -5.92 4.36
C PHE A 210 -10.74 -5.73 5.51
N ALA A 211 -11.17 -5.19 6.65
CA ALA A 211 -10.34 -5.14 7.86
C ALA A 211 -9.99 -6.56 8.34
N GLN A 212 -10.97 -7.46 8.39
CA GLN A 212 -10.79 -8.85 8.84
C GLN A 212 -9.89 -9.68 7.91
N LEU A 213 -9.99 -9.50 6.58
CA LEU A 213 -9.08 -10.21 5.67
C LEU A 213 -7.62 -9.75 5.85
N ASN A 214 -7.39 -8.44 6.05
CA ASN A 214 -6.05 -7.92 6.34
C ASN A 214 -5.53 -8.44 7.68
N GLU A 215 -6.38 -8.44 8.70
CA GLU A 215 -6.07 -9.00 10.02
C GLU A 215 -5.71 -10.49 9.95
N THR A 216 -6.38 -11.26 9.09
CA THR A 216 -6.09 -12.68 8.87
C THR A 216 -4.69 -12.87 8.29
N ILE A 217 -4.33 -12.11 7.24
CA ILE A 217 -2.99 -12.13 6.67
C ILE A 217 -1.95 -11.76 7.74
N GLY A 218 -2.20 -10.68 8.48
CA GLY A 218 -1.30 -10.21 9.53
C GLY A 218 -1.08 -11.22 10.64
N LYS A 219 -2.15 -11.84 11.17
CA LYS A 219 -2.05 -12.87 12.22
C LYS A 219 -1.21 -14.06 11.78
N LYS A 220 -1.28 -14.44 10.51
CA LYS A 220 -0.50 -15.55 9.93
C LYS A 220 0.97 -15.22 9.75
N SER A 221 1.34 -13.94 9.79
CA SER A 221 2.74 -13.49 9.72
C SER A 221 3.48 -13.60 11.06
N LEU A 222 2.76 -13.58 12.19
CA LEU A 222 3.34 -13.56 13.54
C LEU A 222 4.19 -14.81 13.79
N GLY A 223 5.50 -14.63 13.93
CA GLY A 223 6.46 -15.73 14.15
C GLY A 223 6.69 -16.62 12.92
N ALA A 224 6.15 -16.26 11.75
CA ALA A 224 6.27 -17.05 10.54
C ALA A 224 7.70 -17.02 9.97
N SER A 225 8.11 -18.07 9.26
CA SER A 225 9.40 -18.09 8.53
C SER A 225 9.41 -17.06 7.39
N ASP A 226 10.60 -16.69 6.88
CA ASP A 226 10.72 -15.77 5.75
C ASP A 226 10.02 -16.29 4.49
N GLU A 227 10.01 -17.61 4.28
CA GLU A 227 9.27 -18.23 3.18
C GLU A 227 7.76 -17.98 3.30
N VAL A 228 7.20 -18.11 4.51
CA VAL A 228 5.77 -17.82 4.74
C VAL A 228 5.49 -16.33 4.60
N ILE A 229 6.39 -15.44 5.05
CA ILE A 229 6.28 -13.99 4.82
C ILE A 229 6.25 -13.66 3.33
N GLU A 230 7.09 -14.29 2.51
CA GLU A 230 7.09 -14.09 1.05
C GLU A 230 5.75 -14.52 0.44
N LYS A 231 5.24 -15.70 0.80
CA LYS A 231 3.94 -16.20 0.32
C LYS A 231 2.79 -15.28 0.75
N LEU A 232 2.77 -14.84 2.00
CA LEU A 232 1.78 -13.86 2.51
C LEU A 232 1.87 -12.54 1.76
N SER A 233 3.09 -12.08 1.42
CA SER A 233 3.30 -10.85 0.66
C SER A 233 2.73 -10.96 -0.75
N LYS A 234 2.86 -12.11 -1.42
CA LYS A 234 2.23 -12.35 -2.74
C LYS A 234 0.71 -12.38 -2.66
N ILE A 235 0.16 -13.05 -1.65
CA ILE A 235 -1.29 -13.06 -1.39
C ILE A 235 -1.80 -11.63 -1.15
N TYR A 236 -1.14 -10.88 -0.27
CA TYR A 236 -1.46 -9.48 0.00
C TYR A 236 -1.39 -8.63 -1.27
N PHE A 237 -0.34 -8.79 -2.07
CA PHE A 237 -0.16 -8.05 -3.32
C PHE A 237 -1.31 -8.28 -4.30
N TYR A 238 -1.66 -9.53 -4.59
CA TYR A 238 -2.72 -9.83 -5.56
C TYR A 238 -4.15 -9.70 -5.02
N ALA A 239 -4.33 -9.54 -3.70
CA ALA A 239 -5.63 -9.31 -3.09
C ALA A 239 -5.89 -7.83 -2.74
N VAL A 240 -4.96 -7.21 -2.03
CA VAL A 240 -5.10 -5.88 -1.42
C VAL A 240 -4.52 -4.79 -2.32
N GLU A 241 -3.39 -5.04 -3.00
CA GLU A 241 -2.78 -4.05 -3.91
C GLU A 241 -3.39 -4.08 -5.31
N PHE A 242 -3.69 -5.27 -5.85
CA PHE A 242 -4.09 -5.44 -7.25
C PHE A 242 -5.31 -6.35 -7.48
N GLY A 243 -6.05 -6.71 -6.41
CA GLY A 243 -7.16 -7.66 -6.50
C GLY A 243 -8.41 -7.08 -7.16
N VAL A 244 -9.12 -7.87 -7.95
CA VAL A 244 -10.36 -7.49 -8.66
C VAL A 244 -11.57 -8.19 -8.03
N LEU A 245 -12.73 -7.55 -8.00
CA LEU A 245 -13.99 -8.10 -7.49
C LEU A 245 -15.04 -8.14 -8.61
N GLY A 246 -15.29 -9.33 -9.16
CA GLY A 246 -16.17 -9.49 -10.33
C GLY A 246 -15.67 -8.64 -11.50
N ASP A 247 -16.44 -7.62 -11.86
CA ASP A 247 -16.10 -6.64 -12.91
C ASP A 247 -15.64 -5.27 -12.35
N SER A 248 -15.51 -5.16 -11.04
CA SER A 248 -15.10 -3.94 -10.31
C SER A 248 -13.72 -4.08 -9.68
N PHE A 249 -13.12 -2.95 -9.32
CA PHE A 249 -11.72 -2.86 -8.92
C PHE A 249 -11.55 -2.53 -7.43
N LEU A 250 -10.73 -3.32 -6.72
CA LEU A 250 -10.52 -3.23 -5.27
C LEU A 250 -9.09 -2.84 -4.89
N GLY A 251 -8.11 -3.22 -5.70
CA GLY A 251 -6.69 -3.08 -5.39
C GLY A 251 -6.21 -1.64 -5.18
N SER A 252 -5.61 -1.37 -4.02
CA SER A 252 -5.13 -0.04 -3.62
C SER A 252 -4.00 0.49 -4.53
N GLY A 253 -3.21 -0.41 -5.13
CA GLY A 253 -2.16 -0.10 -6.09
C GLY A 253 -2.65 0.70 -7.29
N TYR A 254 -3.82 0.36 -7.85
CA TYR A 254 -4.44 1.17 -8.90
C TYR A 254 -5.49 2.17 -8.38
N LEU A 255 -6.20 1.90 -7.28
CA LEU A 255 -7.13 2.89 -6.72
C LEU A 255 -6.38 4.15 -6.24
N GLY A 256 -5.08 4.02 -5.94
CA GLY A 256 -4.14 5.09 -5.64
C GLY A 256 -3.27 5.56 -6.83
N SER A 257 -3.45 4.98 -8.03
CA SER A 257 -2.65 5.25 -9.22
C SER A 257 -3.50 5.31 -10.48
N SER A 258 -3.81 6.53 -10.94
CA SER A 258 -4.69 6.72 -12.09
C SER A 258 -4.13 6.17 -13.43
N SER A 259 -2.83 5.97 -13.54
CA SER A 259 -2.17 5.37 -14.71
C SER A 259 -2.39 3.86 -14.74
N GLU A 260 -2.08 3.18 -13.64
CA GLU A 260 -2.33 1.74 -13.46
C GLU A 260 -3.83 1.42 -13.57
N PHE A 261 -4.69 2.28 -13.00
CA PHE A 261 -6.13 2.06 -13.03
C PHE A 261 -6.70 2.13 -14.43
N GLN A 262 -6.27 3.12 -15.23
CA GLN A 262 -6.66 3.17 -16.64
C GLN A 262 -6.11 1.96 -17.40
N TYR A 263 -4.86 1.57 -17.14
CA TYR A 263 -4.24 0.41 -17.79
C TYR A 263 -5.04 -0.88 -17.58
N VAL A 264 -5.41 -1.22 -16.33
CA VAL A 264 -6.17 -2.44 -16.07
C VAL A 264 -7.60 -2.37 -16.63
N VAL A 265 -8.22 -1.18 -16.62
CA VAL A 265 -9.54 -0.96 -17.24
C VAL A 265 -9.50 -1.22 -18.75
N ASP A 266 -8.42 -0.80 -19.43
CA ASP A 266 -8.25 -0.98 -20.87
C ASP A 266 -7.79 -2.41 -21.25
N ASN A 267 -7.22 -3.16 -20.31
CA ASN A 267 -6.61 -4.47 -20.52
C ASN A 267 -7.26 -5.57 -19.68
N LYS A 268 -8.59 -5.62 -19.63
CA LYS A 268 -9.34 -6.64 -18.85
C LYS A 268 -9.03 -8.09 -19.22
N ASN A 269 -8.47 -8.34 -20.40
CA ASN A 269 -7.99 -9.66 -20.81
C ASN A 269 -6.80 -10.18 -19.97
N LEU A 270 -6.16 -9.33 -19.17
CA LEU A 270 -5.10 -9.71 -18.23
C LEU A 270 -5.64 -10.22 -16.88
N ILE A 271 -6.95 -10.09 -16.64
CA ILE A 271 -7.60 -10.50 -15.39
C ILE A 271 -7.96 -11.98 -15.47
N ARG A 272 -7.46 -12.76 -14.51
CA ARG A 272 -7.71 -14.20 -14.35
C ARG A 272 -8.53 -14.47 -13.11
N ASP A 273 -9.19 -15.63 -13.06
CA ASP A 273 -9.80 -16.12 -11.82
C ASP A 273 -8.71 -16.36 -10.77
N TRP A 274 -9.04 -16.11 -9.50
CA TRP A 274 -8.12 -16.34 -8.39
C TRP A 274 -7.55 -17.76 -8.42
N ASN A 275 -6.22 -17.86 -8.50
CA ASN A 275 -5.49 -19.12 -8.47
C ASN A 275 -4.31 -19.00 -7.52
N LEU A 276 -4.43 -19.62 -6.34
CA LEU A 276 -3.41 -19.54 -5.30
C LEU A 276 -2.05 -20.08 -5.77
N ASN A 277 -2.03 -21.20 -6.49
CA ASN A 277 -0.76 -21.80 -6.95
C ASN A 277 -0.01 -20.87 -7.91
N GLU A 278 -0.72 -20.29 -8.90
CA GLU A 278 -0.11 -19.30 -9.79
C GLU A 278 0.39 -18.07 -9.03
N ILE A 279 -0.39 -17.58 -8.07
CA ILE A 279 0.00 -16.45 -7.21
C ILE A 279 1.28 -16.76 -6.44
N LEU A 280 1.38 -17.94 -5.82
CA LEU A 280 2.55 -18.32 -5.01
C LEU A 280 3.81 -18.53 -5.87
N GLU A 281 3.66 -18.99 -7.11
CA GLU A 281 4.75 -19.20 -8.07
C GLU A 281 5.18 -17.91 -8.79
N SER A 282 4.35 -16.86 -8.79
CA SER A 282 4.62 -15.62 -9.52
C SER A 282 5.86 -14.85 -9.02
N GLU A 283 6.48 -14.09 -9.93
CA GLU A 283 7.44 -13.04 -9.57
C GLU A 283 6.72 -11.69 -9.54
N LEU A 284 6.86 -10.94 -8.44
CA LEU A 284 6.20 -9.63 -8.29
C LEU A 284 6.84 -8.58 -9.20
N VAL A 285 6.01 -7.91 -10.01
CA VAL A 285 6.43 -6.78 -10.85
C VAL A 285 6.13 -5.48 -10.11
N LEU A 286 7.15 -4.88 -9.49
CA LEU A 286 6.99 -3.62 -8.75
C LEU A 286 7.29 -2.37 -9.59
N SER A 287 7.71 -2.58 -10.84
CA SER A 287 8.41 -1.58 -11.66
C SER A 287 7.63 -1.07 -12.87
N ASP A 288 6.55 -1.76 -13.19
CA ASP A 288 5.78 -1.60 -14.41
C ASP A 288 4.33 -1.99 -14.10
N TYR A 289 3.43 -1.77 -15.05
CA TYR A 289 2.06 -2.22 -14.94
C TYR A 289 1.99 -3.74 -14.73
N GLN A 290 1.02 -4.21 -13.94
CA GLN A 290 0.95 -5.64 -13.65
C GLN A 290 0.64 -6.44 -14.93
N PRO A 291 1.40 -7.51 -15.21
CA PRO A 291 1.18 -8.32 -16.39
C PRO A 291 -0.07 -9.19 -16.26
N ILE A 292 -0.51 -9.49 -15.03
CA ILE A 292 -1.63 -10.36 -14.69
C ILE A 292 -2.29 -9.79 -13.43
N TYR A 293 -3.61 -9.89 -13.36
CA TYR A 293 -4.43 -9.58 -12.19
C TYR A 293 -5.28 -10.79 -11.83
N TYR A 294 -5.70 -10.90 -10.57
CA TYR A 294 -6.56 -11.99 -10.10
C TYR A 294 -7.88 -11.44 -9.55
N LYS A 295 -8.99 -12.08 -9.90
CA LYS A 295 -10.33 -11.70 -9.44
C LYS A 295 -10.94 -12.74 -8.51
N ALA A 296 -11.60 -12.25 -7.46
CA ALA A 296 -12.60 -12.98 -6.70
C ALA A 296 -14.00 -12.56 -7.18
N ARG A 297 -15.04 -13.31 -6.81
CA ARG A 297 -16.42 -12.97 -7.23
C ARG A 297 -16.93 -11.69 -6.56
N ASP A 298 -16.69 -11.56 -5.27
CA ASP A 298 -17.06 -10.43 -4.42
C ASP A 298 -16.13 -10.39 -3.18
N LEU A 299 -16.32 -9.40 -2.30
CA LEU A 299 -15.46 -9.21 -1.13
C LEU A 299 -15.52 -10.39 -0.14
N LEU A 300 -16.68 -11.03 0.00
CA LEU A 300 -16.83 -12.19 0.89
C LEU A 300 -16.11 -13.42 0.32
N ASP A 301 -16.19 -13.61 -0.99
CA ASP A 301 -15.44 -14.65 -1.70
C ASP A 301 -13.93 -14.40 -1.59
N LEU A 302 -13.47 -13.16 -1.76
CA LEU A 302 -12.07 -12.81 -1.54
C LEU A 302 -11.64 -13.15 -0.12
N LYS A 303 -12.39 -12.70 0.90
CA LYS A 303 -12.10 -13.01 2.31
C LYS A 303 -11.99 -14.51 2.55
N ARG A 304 -12.90 -15.32 1.99
CA ARG A 304 -12.85 -16.79 2.06
C ARG A 304 -11.57 -17.34 1.41
N LEU A 305 -11.22 -16.88 0.20
CA LEU A 305 -10.01 -17.30 -0.52
C LEU A 305 -8.73 -16.95 0.26
N ILE A 306 -8.71 -15.81 0.96
CA ILE A 306 -7.59 -15.43 1.84
C ILE A 306 -7.49 -16.34 3.06
N ILE A 307 -8.61 -16.65 3.73
CA ILE A 307 -8.61 -17.59 4.86
C ILE A 307 -8.07 -18.96 4.40
N GLU A 308 -8.65 -19.53 3.33
CA GLU A 308 -8.23 -20.82 2.77
C GLU A 308 -6.77 -20.80 2.33
N GLY A 309 -6.33 -19.76 1.63
CA GLY A 309 -4.97 -19.66 1.11
C GLY A 309 -3.92 -19.47 2.21
N THR A 310 -4.24 -18.69 3.25
CA THR A 310 -3.33 -18.50 4.39
C THR A 310 -3.24 -19.75 5.27
N GLU A 311 -4.30 -20.55 5.38
CA GLU A 311 -4.24 -21.85 6.06
C GLU A 311 -3.35 -22.85 5.32
N GLN A 312 -3.43 -22.92 3.99
CA GLN A 312 -2.62 -23.83 3.18
C GLN A 312 -1.12 -23.55 3.28
N ILE A 313 -0.70 -22.28 3.33
CA ILE A 313 0.72 -21.93 3.43
C ILE A 313 1.28 -22.05 4.85
N SER A 314 0.42 -21.98 5.88
CA SER A 314 0.81 -22.15 7.28
C SER A 314 0.79 -23.61 7.76
N GLY A 315 0.14 -24.52 7.04
CA GLY A 315 0.06 -25.96 7.37
C GLY A 315 1.36 -26.76 7.22
N ASN A 316 2.46 -26.11 6.78
CA ASN A 316 3.80 -26.70 6.66
C ASN A 316 4.76 -26.24 7.79
N LEU A 317 4.24 -25.74 8.91
CA LEU A 317 5.00 -25.34 10.10
C LEU A 317 5.18 -26.49 11.09
#